data_AF-A0A5C7KSG1-F1
#
_entry.id   AF-A0A5C7KSG1-F1
#
_cell.length_a   1.000
_cell.length_b   1.000
_cell.length_c   1.000
_cell.angle_alpha   90.00
_cell.angle_beta   90.00
_cell.angle_gamma   90.00
#
_symmetry.space_group_name_H-M   'P 1'
#
loop_
_entity.id
_entity.type
_entity.pdbx_description
1 polymer ?
#
loop_
_entity_poly.entity_id
_entity_poly.type
_entity_poly.pdbx_seq_one_letter_code
_entity_poly.pdbx_strand_id
1 'polypeptide(L)'
;METNYWAILVCAVASMVIGFVWYGPLFGRKWMEINELSADDLAKREAMQKSAGPLYGVQFLLSLLQIYILSNLFQWTGAGDKAVWTSFFLWLGFVMPTVAGLAMWNAKPAKVRWAMFLISSGYQLILFLVYGTILSVWR
;
A
#
# COMPACT_ATOMS: atom_id res chain seq x y z
N MET A 1 -14.26 -20.47 9.97
CA MET A 1 -13.17 -20.37 8.98
C MET A 1 -11.94 -20.05 9.78
N GLU A 2 -10.84 -20.79 9.61
CA GLU A 2 -9.60 -20.51 10.32
C GLU A 2 -8.70 -19.59 9.49
N THR A 3 -7.80 -18.86 10.16
CA THR A 3 -6.86 -17.98 9.47
C THR A 3 -5.81 -18.79 8.70
N ASN A 4 -5.84 -18.71 7.36
CA ASN A 4 -4.81 -19.31 6.52
C ASN A 4 -3.53 -18.45 6.48
N TYR A 5 -2.51 -18.84 7.26
CA TYR A 5 -1.24 -18.13 7.33
C TYR A 5 -0.45 -18.14 6.01
N TRP A 6 -0.64 -19.13 5.14
CA TRP A 6 -0.03 -19.13 3.81
C TRP A 6 -0.65 -18.06 2.90
N ALA A 7 -1.97 -17.87 2.97
CA ALA A 7 -2.64 -16.78 2.24
C ALA A 7 -2.12 -15.41 2.68
N ILE A 8 -1.86 -15.24 3.99
CA ILE A 8 -1.26 -14.01 4.54
C ILE A 8 0.14 -13.78 3.96
N LEU A 9 0.98 -14.81 3.95
CA LEU A 9 2.34 -14.72 3.43
C LEU A 9 2.34 -14.39 1.93
N VAL A 10 1.47 -15.03 1.15
CA VAL A 10 1.32 -14.76 -0.29
C VAL A 10 0.86 -13.32 -0.54
N CYS A 11 -0.09 -12.80 0.25
CA CYS A 11 -0.49 -11.40 0.17
C CYS A 11 0.67 -10.45 0.46
N ALA A 12 1.51 -10.75 1.46
CA ALA A 12 2.65 -9.91 1.82
C ALA A 12 3.74 -9.93 0.73
N VAL A 13 4.00 -11.08 0.10
CA VAL A 13 4.90 -11.14 -1.07
C VAL A 13 4.30 -10.37 -2.26
N ALA A 14 3.00 -10.54 -2.52
CA ALA A 14 2.32 -9.80 -3.58
C ALA A 14 2.40 -8.28 -3.36
N SER A 15 2.27 -7.81 -2.12
CA SER A 15 2.38 -6.37 -1.81
C SER A 15 3.77 -5.81 -2.09
N MET A 16 4.83 -6.58 -1.86
CA MET A 16 6.20 -6.19 -2.22
C MET A 16 6.37 -6.08 -3.73
N VAL A 17 5.86 -7.05 -4.50
CA VAL A 17 5.91 -7.01 -5.98
C VAL A 17 5.12 -5.82 -6.51
N ILE A 18 3.91 -5.60 -6.01
CA ILE A 18 3.07 -4.45 -6.40
C ILE A 18 3.77 -3.15 -6.01
N GLY A 19 4.37 -3.06 -4.83
CA GLY A 19 5.14 -1.89 -4.40
C GLY A 19 6.30 -1.57 -5.34
N PHE A 20 7.09 -2.59 -5.71
CA PHE A 20 8.18 -2.46 -6.68
C PHE A 20 7.67 -1.98 -8.04
N VAL A 21 6.61 -2.57 -8.58
CA VAL A 21 6.04 -2.19 -9.88
C VAL A 21 5.43 -0.78 -9.83
N TRP A 22 4.73 -0.43 -8.75
CA TRP A 22 4.03 0.84 -8.58
C TRP A 22 5.00 2.01 -8.45
N TYR A 23 5.94 1.93 -7.50
CA TYR A 23 6.92 3.00 -7.23
C TYR A 23 8.20 2.88 -8.07
N GLY A 24 8.33 1.85 -8.90
CA GLY A 24 9.39 1.71 -9.90
C GLY A 24 8.90 2.12 -11.29
N PRO A 25 8.58 1.16 -12.17
CA PRO A 25 8.28 1.42 -13.58
C PRO A 25 7.01 2.25 -13.83
N LEU A 26 5.96 2.13 -13.01
CA LEU A 26 4.70 2.84 -13.27
C LEU A 26 4.75 4.31 -12.86
N PHE A 27 5.02 4.58 -11.58
CA PHE A 27 4.94 5.92 -10.99
C PHE A 27 6.24 6.42 -10.35
N GLY A 28 7.33 5.66 -10.43
CA GLY A 28 8.58 6.01 -9.74
C GLY A 28 9.17 7.35 -10.16
N ARG A 29 9.14 7.70 -11.46
CA ARG A 29 9.58 9.02 -11.94
C ARG A 29 8.77 10.15 -11.30
N LYS A 30 7.43 10.02 -11.31
CA LYS A 30 6.53 11.00 -10.71
C LYS A 30 6.70 11.07 -9.19
N TRP A 31 6.93 9.95 -8.54
CA TRP A 31 7.18 9.88 -7.10
C TRP A 31 8.48 10.58 -6.70
N MET A 32 9.54 10.43 -7.49
CA MET A 32 10.78 11.19 -7.27
C MET A 32 10.56 12.70 -7.42
N GLU A 33 9.83 13.14 -8.45
CA GLU A 33 9.48 14.55 -8.64
C GLU A 33 8.67 15.12 -7.47
N ILE A 34 7.70 14.36 -6.95
CA ILE A 34 6.88 14.74 -5.78
C ILE A 34 7.77 14.96 -4.54
N ASN A 35 8.77 14.10 -4.36
CA ASN A 35 9.71 14.15 -3.25
C ASN A 35 10.91 15.08 -3.50
N GLU A 36 10.88 15.86 -4.59
CA GLU A 36 11.93 16.85 -4.93
C GLU A 36 13.33 16.21 -5.03
N LEU A 37 13.39 14.94 -5.40
CA LEU A 37 14.63 14.20 -5.62
C LEU A 37 15.09 14.41 -7.06
N SER A 38 15.94 15.40 -7.29
CA SER A 38 16.51 15.65 -8.61
C SER A 38 17.35 14.45 -9.10
N ALA A 39 17.60 14.39 -10.40
CA ALA A 39 18.52 13.40 -10.99
C ALA A 39 19.97 13.59 -10.51
N ASP A 40 20.33 14.83 -10.15
CA ASP A 40 21.69 15.23 -9.78
C ASP A 40 22.01 15.06 -8.29
N ASP A 41 21.01 14.80 -7.46
CA ASP A 41 21.16 14.56 -6.02
C ASP A 41 21.58 13.10 -5.73
N LEU A 42 22.65 12.63 -6.39
CA LEU A 42 23.19 11.27 -6.25
C LEU A 42 23.40 10.88 -4.78
N ALA A 43 23.94 11.81 -3.98
CA ALA A 43 24.18 11.59 -2.56
C ALA A 43 22.89 11.32 -1.75
N LYS A 44 21.78 12.01 -2.07
CA LYS A 44 20.49 11.77 -1.40
C LYS A 44 19.86 10.44 -1.85
N ARG A 45 20.05 10.07 -3.12
CA ARG A 45 19.59 8.78 -3.66
C ARG A 45 20.32 7.61 -3.00
N GLU A 46 21.64 7.68 -2.90
CA GLU A 46 22.44 6.67 -2.23
C GLU A 46 22.12 6.56 -0.74
N ALA A 47 21.91 7.70 -0.07
CA ALA A 47 21.51 7.72 1.34
C ALA A 47 20.14 7.03 1.55
N MET A 48 19.14 7.29 0.69
CA MET A 48 17.87 6.58 0.76
C MET A 48 17.99 5.10 0.42
N GLN A 49 18.80 4.71 -0.56
CA GLN A 49 18.99 3.29 -0.89
C GLN A 49 19.60 2.51 0.28
N LYS A 50 20.57 3.12 0.99
CA LYS A 50 21.19 2.52 2.18
C LYS A 50 20.21 2.38 3.34
N SER A 51 19.27 3.32 3.51
CA SER A 51 18.24 3.25 4.56
C SER A 51 16.97 2.50 4.14
N ALA A 52 16.79 2.19 2.85
CA ALA A 52 15.60 1.53 2.33
C ALA A 52 15.49 0.06 2.78
N GLY A 53 16.61 -0.66 2.92
CA GLY A 53 16.61 -2.07 3.31
C GLY A 53 15.83 -2.36 4.60
N PRO A 54 16.19 -1.72 5.73
CA PRO A 54 15.43 -1.85 6.97
C PRO A 54 13.97 -1.41 6.87
N LEU A 55 13.69 -0.34 6.11
CA LEU A 55 12.32 0.15 5.90
C LEU A 55 11.44 -0.85 5.16
N TYR A 56 11.98 -1.58 4.16
CA TYR A 56 11.26 -2.67 3.51
C TYR A 56 10.90 -3.80 4.47
N GLY A 57 11.83 -4.16 5.38
CA GLY A 57 11.56 -5.15 6.43
C GLY A 57 10.44 -4.73 7.36
N VAL A 58 10.47 -3.48 7.83
CA VAL A 58 9.39 -2.91 8.65
C VAL A 58 8.06 -2.88 7.89
N GLN A 59 8.08 -2.42 6.63
CA GLN A 59 6.88 -2.37 5.79
C GLN A 59 6.29 -3.78 5.55
N PHE A 60 7.13 -4.80 5.37
CA PHE A 60 6.69 -6.18 5.22
C PHE A 60 5.98 -6.68 6.49
N LEU A 61 6.53 -6.42 7.67
CA LEU A 61 5.91 -6.77 8.96
C LEU A 61 4.57 -6.03 9.17
N LEU A 62 4.52 -4.73 8.85
CA LEU A 62 3.29 -3.95 8.92
C LEU A 62 2.23 -4.48 7.93
N SER A 63 2.66 -4.95 6.75
CA SER A 63 1.77 -5.57 5.77
C SER A 63 1.21 -6.89 6.30
N LEU A 64 2.04 -7.75 6.91
CA LEU A 64 1.58 -8.99 7.54
C LEU A 64 0.53 -8.72 8.61
N LEU A 65 0.76 -7.73 9.48
CA LEU A 65 -0.21 -7.31 10.50
C LEU A 65 -1.53 -6.85 9.86
N GLN A 66 -1.45 -5.98 8.85
CA GLN A 66 -2.62 -5.47 8.13
C GLN A 66 -3.45 -6.60 7.51
N ILE A 67 -2.79 -7.55 6.83
CA ILE A 67 -3.44 -8.68 6.16
C ILE A 67 -4.03 -9.65 7.20
N TYR A 68 -3.32 -9.90 8.31
CA TYR A 68 -3.83 -10.71 9.41
C TYR A 68 -5.11 -10.11 10.02
N ILE A 69 -5.12 -8.80 10.29
CA ILE A 69 -6.31 -8.11 10.80
C ILE A 69 -7.46 -8.19 9.79
N LEU A 70 -7.18 -7.97 8.50
CA LEU A 70 -8.18 -8.06 7.45
C LEU A 70 -8.79 -9.48 7.34
N SER A 71 -7.96 -10.52 7.46
CA SER A 71 -8.41 -11.92 7.48
C SER A 71 -9.36 -12.21 8.64
N ASN A 72 -9.03 -11.75 9.85
CA ASN A 72 -9.92 -11.89 11.02
C ASN A 72 -11.21 -11.10 10.83
N LEU A 73 -11.13 -9.88 10.29
CA LEU A 73 -12.30 -9.05 10.03
C LEU A 73 -13.26 -9.74 9.05
N PHE A 74 -12.75 -10.41 8.01
CA PHE A 74 -13.59 -11.18 7.10
C PHE A 74 -14.29 -12.35 7.78
N GLN A 75 -13.64 -12.99 8.76
CA GLN A 75 -14.26 -14.06 9.54
C GLN A 75 -15.37 -13.51 10.44
N TRP A 76 -15.11 -12.40 11.13
CA TRP A 76 -16.07 -11.79 12.06
C TRP A 76 -17.29 -11.21 11.35
N THR A 77 -17.08 -10.60 10.18
CA THR A 77 -18.15 -9.98 9.39
C THR A 77 -18.87 -10.96 8.46
N GLY A 78 -18.38 -12.21 8.36
CA GLY A 78 -18.89 -13.18 7.39
C GLY A 78 -18.73 -12.67 5.95
N ALA A 79 -17.62 -12.00 5.65
CA ALA A 79 -17.46 -11.25 4.40
C ALA A 79 -17.71 -12.09 3.15
N GLY A 80 -17.45 -13.41 3.17
CA GLY A 80 -17.97 -14.31 2.14
C GLY A 80 -17.62 -13.85 0.71
N ASP A 81 -18.58 -13.90 -0.19
CA ASP A 81 -18.38 -13.44 -1.57
C ASP A 81 -18.18 -11.92 -1.69
N LYS A 82 -18.32 -11.17 -0.59
CA LYS A 82 -18.17 -9.72 -0.50
C LYS A 82 -16.78 -9.29 -0.03
N ALA A 83 -15.81 -10.20 0.15
CA ALA A 83 -14.46 -9.87 0.64
C ALA A 83 -13.79 -8.71 -0.12
N VAL A 84 -13.86 -8.71 -1.46
CA VAL A 84 -13.31 -7.62 -2.29
C VAL A 84 -14.04 -6.30 -2.04
N TRP A 85 -15.37 -6.33 -1.91
CA TRP A 85 -16.17 -5.16 -1.57
C TRP A 85 -15.89 -4.65 -0.16
N THR A 86 -15.77 -5.54 0.82
CA THR A 86 -15.40 -5.18 2.19
C THR A 86 -14.02 -4.51 2.21
N SER A 87 -13.03 -5.06 1.50
CA SER A 87 -11.73 -4.42 1.30
C SER A 87 -11.84 -3.03 0.67
N PHE A 88 -12.66 -2.90 -0.38
CA PHE A 88 -12.89 -1.61 -1.04
C PHE A 88 -13.49 -0.57 -0.08
N PHE A 89 -14.51 -0.93 0.70
CA PHE A 89 -15.12 -0.03 1.67
C PHE A 89 -14.19 0.35 2.82
N LEU A 90 -13.33 -0.57 3.27
CA LEU A 90 -12.30 -0.27 4.27
C LEU A 90 -11.28 0.73 3.73
N TRP A 91 -10.86 0.55 2.47
CA TRP A 91 -10.02 1.54 1.80
C TRP A 91 -10.75 2.88 1.67
N LEU A 92 -11.98 2.88 1.16
CA LEU A 92 -12.77 4.09 0.88
C LEU A 92 -13.09 4.89 2.15
N GLY A 93 -13.49 4.20 3.22
CA GLY A 93 -13.96 4.82 4.46
C GLY A 93 -12.86 5.20 5.43
N PHE A 94 -11.71 4.51 5.40
CA PHE A 94 -10.64 4.72 6.38
C PHE A 94 -9.33 5.12 5.71
N VAL A 95 -8.81 4.30 4.81
CA VAL A 95 -7.45 4.49 4.28
C VAL A 95 -7.37 5.72 3.37
N MET A 96 -8.28 5.88 2.41
CA MET A 96 -8.28 7.00 1.49
C MET A 96 -8.40 8.35 2.24
N PRO A 97 -9.32 8.56 3.20
CA PRO A 97 -9.38 9.79 3.98
C PRO A 97 -8.10 10.06 4.78
N THR A 98 -7.52 9.02 5.42
CA THR A 98 -6.26 9.18 6.16
C THR A 98 -5.11 9.58 5.23
N VAL A 99 -4.99 8.92 4.07
CA VAL A 99 -3.97 9.25 3.05
C VAL A 99 -4.21 10.64 2.48
N ALA A 100 -5.45 11.05 2.25
CA ALA A 100 -5.78 12.41 1.82
C ALA A 100 -5.31 13.44 2.85
N GLY A 101 -5.56 13.22 4.13
CA GLY A 101 -5.06 14.07 5.21
C GLY A 101 -3.53 14.21 5.17
N LEU A 102 -2.79 13.12 5.01
CA LEU A 102 -1.33 13.15 4.95
C LEU A 102 -0.80 13.83 3.67
N ALA A 103 -1.46 13.63 2.53
CA ALA A 103 -0.99 14.12 1.23
C ALA A 103 -1.38 15.58 0.92
N MET A 104 -2.50 16.07 1.46
CA MET A 104 -3.06 17.37 1.09
C MET A 104 -2.61 18.52 1.99
N TRP A 105 -2.21 18.25 3.24
CA TRP A 105 -1.82 19.25 4.23
C TRP A 105 -0.30 19.47 4.24
N ASN A 106 0.24 20.04 3.16
CA ASN A 106 1.64 20.45 3.07
C ASN A 106 1.79 21.70 2.17
N ALA A 107 2.97 22.31 2.18
CA ALA A 107 3.27 23.53 1.42
C ALA A 107 3.49 23.30 -0.10
N LYS A 108 3.29 22.08 -0.62
CA LYS A 108 3.55 21.78 -2.03
C LYS A 108 2.45 22.33 -2.94
N PRO A 109 2.75 22.60 -4.22
CA PRO A 109 1.75 23.03 -5.20
C PRO A 109 0.57 22.05 -5.29
N ALA A 110 -0.63 22.56 -5.60
CA ALA A 110 -1.86 21.75 -5.63
C ALA A 110 -1.73 20.51 -6.53
N LYS A 111 -1.09 20.64 -7.70
CA LYS A 111 -0.83 19.53 -8.62
C LYS A 111 0.03 18.42 -7.99
N VAL A 112 1.01 18.78 -7.16
CA VAL A 112 1.89 17.83 -6.48
C VAL A 112 1.15 17.13 -5.35
N ARG A 113 0.33 17.85 -4.59
CA ARG A 113 -0.53 17.28 -3.54
C ARG A 113 -1.52 16.26 -4.10
N TRP A 114 -2.19 16.59 -5.20
CA TRP A 114 -3.09 15.66 -5.88
C TRP A 114 -2.36 14.44 -6.44
N ALA A 115 -1.19 14.62 -7.04
CA ALA A 115 -0.38 13.49 -7.51
C ALA A 115 0.05 12.59 -6.36
N MET A 116 0.50 13.17 -5.23
CA MET A 116 0.87 12.44 -4.01
C MET A 116 -0.31 11.65 -3.44
N PHE A 117 -1.49 12.26 -3.38
CA PHE A 117 -2.72 11.60 -2.95
C PHE A 117 -3.10 10.45 -3.86
N LEU A 118 -3.20 10.67 -5.18
CA LEU A 118 -3.64 9.66 -6.13
C LEU A 118 -2.67 8.48 -6.21
N ILE A 119 -1.37 8.72 -6.17
CA ILE A 119 -0.36 7.65 -6.19
C ILE A 119 -0.41 6.85 -4.89
N SER A 120 -0.45 7.52 -3.72
CA SER A 120 -0.44 6.85 -2.42
C SER A 120 -1.75 6.11 -2.14
N SER A 121 -2.89 6.76 -2.40
CA SER A 121 -4.22 6.19 -2.17
C SER A 121 -4.54 5.10 -3.19
N GLY A 122 -4.19 5.31 -4.46
CA GLY A 122 -4.34 4.31 -5.52
C GLY A 122 -3.50 3.06 -5.27
N TYR A 123 -2.27 3.21 -4.77
CA TYR A 123 -1.45 2.08 -4.35
C TYR A 123 -2.17 1.23 -3.29
N GLN A 124 -2.68 1.89 -2.23
CA GLN A 124 -3.41 1.20 -1.16
C GLN A 124 -4.68 0.53 -1.68
N LEU A 125 -5.41 1.16 -2.61
CA LEU A 125 -6.59 0.55 -3.23
C LEU A 125 -6.23 -0.79 -3.87
N ILE A 126 -5.20 -0.82 -4.71
CA ILE A 126 -4.77 -2.04 -5.39
C ILE A 126 -4.38 -3.13 -4.38
N LEU A 127 -3.64 -2.77 -3.32
CA LEU A 127 -3.29 -3.71 -2.27
C LEU A 127 -4.54 -4.31 -1.59
N PHE A 128 -5.50 -3.47 -1.18
CA PHE A 128 -6.71 -3.94 -0.52
C PHE A 128 -7.56 -4.85 -1.40
N LEU A 129 -7.68 -4.54 -2.70
CA LEU A 129 -8.38 -5.39 -3.66
C LEU A 129 -7.68 -6.74 -3.84
N VAL A 130 -6.35 -6.74 -3.92
CA VAL A 130 -5.53 -7.96 -4.03
C VAL A 130 -5.65 -8.81 -2.76
N TYR A 131 -5.55 -8.20 -1.58
CA TYR A 131 -5.72 -8.91 -0.31
C TYR A 131 -7.12 -9.51 -0.19
N GLY A 132 -8.15 -8.73 -0.53
CA GLY A 132 -9.54 -9.18 -0.55
C GLY A 132 -9.73 -10.41 -1.44
N THR A 133 -9.11 -10.40 -2.61
CA THR A 133 -9.17 -11.48 -3.60
C THR A 133 -8.43 -12.74 -3.12
N ILE A 134 -7.17 -12.60 -2.71
CA ILE A 134 -6.35 -13.76 -2.29
C ILE A 134 -6.97 -14.41 -1.04
N LEU A 135 -7.31 -13.61 -0.03
CA LEU A 135 -7.93 -14.13 1.20
C LEU A 135 -9.32 -14.73 0.97
N SER A 136 -10.05 -14.34 -0.09
CA SER A 136 -11.33 -14.97 -0.42
C SER A 136 -11.17 -16.30 -1.15
N VAL A 137 -10.14 -16.44 -1.98
CA VAL A 137 -9.89 -17.67 -2.75
C VAL A 137 -9.23 -18.75 -1.88
N TRP A 138 -8.35 -18.36 -0.95
CA TRP A 138 -7.57 -19.28 -0.10
C TRP A 138 -8.21 -19.55 1.27
N ARG A 139 -9.53 -19.49 1.35
CA ARG A 139 -10.31 -19.70 2.58
C ARG A 139 -10.17 -21.08 3.19
#